data_AF-A0A0W8G7A7-F1
#
_entry.id   AF-A0A0W8G7A7-F1
#
_cell.length_a   1.000
_cell.length_b   1.000
_cell.length_c   1.000
_cell.angle_alpha   90.00
_cell.angle_beta   90.00
_cell.angle_gamma   90.00
#
_symmetry.space_group_name_H-M   'P 1'
#
loop_
_entity.id
_entity.type
_entity.pdbx_description
1 polymer ?
#
loop_
_entity_poly.entity_id
_entity_poly.type
_entity_poly.pdbx_seq_one_letter_code
_entity_poly.pdbx_strand_id
1 'polypeptide(L)' 'MSPITLRQIESLCLPPRRVFHAADVKRIRESAHLSQAVFAALLNVGLSTVQQWEMGRKKPSGPSAKLLDLMERKGMECLV' A
#
# COMPACT_ATOMS: atom_id res chain seq x y z
N MET A 1 2.03 -11.90 -28.68
CA MET A 1 0.86 -11.72 -27.79
C MET A 1 0.31 -10.31 -27.99
N SER A 2 -1.01 -10.16 -28.05
CA SER A 2 -1.64 -8.82 -28.08
C SER A 2 -1.53 -8.14 -26.71
N PRO A 3 -1.45 -6.80 -26.66
CA PRO A 3 -1.39 -6.08 -25.39
C PRO A 3 -2.71 -6.17 -24.61
N ILE A 4 -2.62 -6.25 -23.29
CA ILE A 4 -3.78 -6.08 -22.41
C ILE A 4 -4.16 -4.60 -22.39
N THR A 5 -5.45 -4.32 -22.58
CA THR A 5 -6.02 -2.96 -22.63
C THR A 5 -6.82 -2.63 -21.36
N LEU A 6 -7.08 -1.33 -21.13
CA LEU A 6 -7.91 -0.90 -20.00
C LEU A 6 -9.33 -1.48 -20.08
N ARG A 7 -9.92 -1.56 -21.28
CA ARG A 7 -11.24 -2.19 -21.49
C ARG A 7 -11.29 -3.63 -21.00
N GLN A 8 -10.22 -4.39 -21.21
CA GLN A 8 -10.13 -5.77 -20.71
C GLN A 8 -10.04 -5.80 -19.18
N ILE A 9 -9.24 -4.92 -18.57
CA ILE A 9 -9.16 -4.82 -17.10
C ILE A 9 -10.50 -4.39 -16.48
N GLU A 10 -11.19 -3.43 -17.08
CA GLU A 10 -12.50 -2.94 -16.59
C GLU A 10 -13.56 -4.06 -16.61
N SER A 11 -13.50 -4.96 -17.59
CA SER A 11 -14.42 -6.12 -17.66
C SER A 11 -14.23 -7.15 -16.54
N LEU A 12 -13.12 -7.08 -15.79
CA LEU A 12 -12.86 -7.98 -14.66
C LEU A 12 -13.65 -7.60 -13.39
N CYS A 13 -14.40 -6.49 -13.39
CA CYS A 13 -15.19 -6.03 -12.25
C CYS A 13 -14.38 -5.98 -10.94
N LEU A 14 -13.16 -5.41 -11.01
CA LEU A 14 -12.25 -5.35 -9.88
C LEU A 14 -12.86 -4.55 -8.71
N PRO A 15 -12.57 -4.93 -7.46
CA PRO A 15 -13.05 -4.18 -6.30
C PRO A 15 -12.53 -2.74 -6.33
N PRO A 16 -13.30 -1.79 -5.78
CA PRO A 16 -12.89 -0.39 -5.75
C PRO A 16 -11.58 -0.22 -5.01
N ARG A 17 -10.83 0.80 -5.41
CA ARG A 17 -9.55 1.15 -4.78
C ARG A 17 -9.77 1.42 -3.30
N ARG A 18 -9.09 0.64 -2.45
CA ARG A 18 -9.14 0.81 -1.00
C ARG A 18 -8.57 2.16 -0.59
N VAL A 19 -9.24 2.80 0.38
CA VAL A 19 -8.79 4.04 1.01
C VAL A 19 -8.19 3.68 2.36
N PHE A 20 -6.94 4.07 2.58
CA PHE A 20 -6.25 3.83 3.84
C PHE A 20 -6.29 5.06 4.72
N HIS A 21 -6.74 4.88 5.96
CA HIS A 21 -6.63 5.87 7.03
C HIS A 21 -5.35 5.64 7.83
N ALA A 22 -5.01 6.62 8.67
CA ALA A 22 -3.82 6.60 9.51
C ALA A 22 -3.70 5.32 10.35
N ALA A 23 -4.81 4.89 10.96
CA ALA A 23 -4.87 3.68 11.76
C ALA A 23 -4.61 2.41 10.92
N ASP A 24 -5.03 2.37 9.66
CA ASP A 24 -4.80 1.23 8.78
C ASP A 24 -3.31 1.08 8.48
N VAL A 25 -2.64 2.17 8.11
CA VAL A 25 -1.21 2.16 7.79
C VAL A 25 -0.40 1.69 9.00
N LYS A 26 -0.71 2.25 10.18
CA LYS A 26 -0.06 1.86 11.44
C LYS A 26 -0.30 0.38 11.74
N ARG A 27 -1.53 -0.10 11.63
CA ARG A 27 -1.88 -1.51 11.86
C ARG A 27 -1.16 -2.45 10.91
N ILE A 28 -1.11 -2.15 9.62
CA ILE A 28 -0.40 -2.98 8.63
C ILE A 28 1.07 -3.10 9.01
N ARG A 29 1.74 -1.98 9.29
CA ARG A 29 3.14 -1.96 9.72
C ARG A 29 3.37 -2.80 10.99
N GLU A 30 2.51 -2.62 11.99
CA GLU A 30 2.65 -3.30 13.28
C GLU A 30 2.36 -4.81 13.17
N SER A 31 1.41 -5.21 12.32
CA SER A 31 1.13 -6.62 12.04
C SER A 31 2.28 -7.35 11.35
N ALA A 32 3.15 -6.61 10.63
CA ALA A 32 4.38 -7.12 10.04
C ALA A 32 5.60 -7.00 10.97
N HIS A 33 5.42 -6.51 12.21
CA HIS A 33 6.49 -6.28 13.19
C HIS A 33 7.61 -5.36 12.70
N LEU A 34 7.28 -4.35 11.89
CA LEU A 34 8.25 -3.44 11.30
C LEU A 34 8.34 -2.10 12.05
N SER A 35 9.56 -1.57 12.16
CA SER A 35 9.76 -0.17 12.53
C SER A 35 9.31 0.76 11.40
N GLN A 36 9.01 2.02 11.70
CA GLN A 36 8.63 2.99 10.65
C GLN A 36 9.72 3.16 9.58
N ALA A 37 11.01 3.08 9.97
CA ALA A 37 12.12 3.20 9.04
C ALA A 37 12.23 1.99 8.10
N VAL A 38 12.10 0.77 8.62
CA VAL A 38 12.13 -0.45 7.79
C VAL A 38 10.91 -0.49 6.87
N PHE A 39 9.73 -0.10 7.37
CA PHE A 39 8.52 0.00 6.57
C PHE A 39 8.65 1.01 5.43
N ALA A 40 9.26 2.16 5.71
CA ALA A 40 9.53 3.18 4.70
C ALA A 40 10.49 2.65 3.61
N ALA A 41 11.56 1.95 4.01
CA ALA A 41 12.51 1.33 3.08
C ALA A 41 11.84 0.28 2.18
N LEU A 42 11.04 -0.63 2.74
CA LEU A 42 10.32 -1.65 1.96
C LEU A 42 9.33 -1.04 0.96
N LEU A 43 8.65 0.04 1.34
CA LEU A 43 7.70 0.73 0.45
C LEU A 43 8.37 1.72 -0.52
N ASN A 44 9.70 1.85 -0.50
CA ASN A 44 10.47 2.82 -1.28
C ASN A 44 9.96 4.27 -1.10
N VAL A 45 9.71 4.67 0.14
CA VAL A 45 9.30 6.03 0.51
C VAL A 45 10.17 6.59 1.64
N GLY A 46 10.16 7.90 1.83
CA GLY A 46 10.84 8.52 2.97
C GLY A 46 10.14 8.20 4.30
N LEU A 47 10.91 8.13 5.39
CA LEU A 47 10.38 7.98 6.76
C LEU A 47 9.32 9.03 7.10
N SER A 48 9.54 10.28 6.70
CA SER A 48 8.61 11.38 6.92
C SER A 48 7.25 11.17 6.23
N THR A 49 7.22 10.42 5.13
CA THR A 49 5.98 10.04 4.44
C THR A 49 5.17 9.05 5.28
N VAL A 50 5.82 8.00 5.81
CA VAL A 50 5.17 7.03 6.71
C VAL A 50 4.62 7.74 7.95
N GLN A 51 5.41 8.63 8.56
CA GLN A 51 4.96 9.42 9.71
C GLN A 51 3.75 10.29 9.37
N GLN A 52 3.75 10.97 8.22
CA GLN A 52 2.61 11.78 7.77
C GLN A 52 1.37 10.94 7.50
N TRP A 53 1.52 9.70 7.02
CA TRP A 53 0.42 8.75 6.86
C TRP A 53 -0.15 8.30 8.20
N GLU A 54 0.70 7.87 9.13
CA GLU A 54 0.27 7.39 10.46
C GLU A 54 -0.26 8.51 11.38
N MET A 55 0.09 9.77 11.09
CA MET A 55 -0.52 10.93 11.74
C MET A 55 -1.80 11.42 11.03
N GLY A 56 -2.14 10.86 9.87
CA GLY A 56 -3.30 11.28 9.08
C GLY A 56 -3.16 12.63 8.35
N ARG A 57 -1.95 13.21 8.32
CA ARG A 57 -1.66 14.46 7.59
C ARG A 57 -1.67 14.26 6.08
N LYS A 58 -1.28 13.06 5.62
CA LYS A 58 -1.39 12.63 4.22
C LYS A 58 -1.99 11.23 4.15
N LYS A 59 -2.46 10.84 2.97
CA LYS A 59 -2.97 9.49 2.72
C LYS A 59 -2.13 8.82 1.62
N PRO A 60 -1.88 7.50 1.70
CA PRO A 60 -1.30 6.74 0.60
C PRO A 60 -2.14 6.85 -0.67
N SER A 61 -1.51 7.16 -1.79
CA SER A 61 -2.16 7.33 -3.10
C SER A 61 -1.46 6.50 -4.19
N GLY A 62 -2.18 6.23 -5.30
CA GLY A 62 -1.64 5.52 -6.46
C GLY A 62 -0.92 4.20 -6.10
N PRO A 63 0.36 4.02 -6.50
CA PRO A 63 1.13 2.81 -6.23
C PRO A 63 1.28 2.48 -4.73
N SER A 64 1.50 3.48 -3.87
CA SER A 64 1.71 3.23 -2.44
C SER A 64 0.52 2.54 -1.77
N ALA A 65 -0.71 2.96 -2.10
CA ALA A 65 -1.91 2.28 -1.62
C ALA A 65 -2.06 0.87 -2.19
N LYS A 66 -1.59 0.64 -3.42
CA LYS A 66 -1.63 -0.71 -4.00
C LYS A 66 -0.65 -1.65 -3.29
N LEU A 67 0.53 -1.16 -2.92
CA LEU A 67 1.51 -1.93 -2.14
C LEU A 67 0.99 -2.23 -0.72
N LEU A 68 0.33 -1.26 -0.07
CA LEU A 68 -0.31 -1.49 1.22
C LEU A 68 -1.44 -2.53 1.13
N ASP A 69 -2.27 -2.50 0.08
CA ASP A 69 -3.30 -3.52 -0.16
C ASP A 69 -2.69 -4.91 -0.38
N LEU A 70 -1.57 -5.00 -1.12
CA LEU A 70 -0.87 -6.25 -1.34
C LEU A 70 -0.27 -6.78 -0.04
N MET A 71 0.45 -5.96 0.71
CA MET A 71 1.06 -6.35 1.99
C MET A 71 0.01 -6.79 3.00
N GLU A 72 -1.12 -6.09 3.10
CA GLU A 72 -2.19 -6.46 4.03
C GLU A 72 -2.85 -7.81 3.66
N ARG A 73 -2.97 -8.10 2.36
CA ARG A 73 -3.65 -9.32 1.87
C ARG A 73 -2.73 -10.52 1.75
N LYS A 74 -1.44 -10.30 1.52
CA LYS A 74 -0.47 -11.33 1.13
C LYS A 74 0.78 -11.38 2.01
N GLY A 75 0.86 -10.53 3.04
CA GLY A 75 2.03 -10.44 3.91
C GLY A 75 3.17 -9.61 3.33
N MET A 76 4.19 -9.34 4.15
CA MET A 76 5.32 -8.50 3.78
C MET A 76 6.25 -9.14 2.73
N GLU A 77 6.21 -10.46 2.58
CA GLU A 77 6.99 -11.25 1.63
C GLU A 77 6.73 -10.86 0.18
N CYS A 78 5.60 -10.21 -0.13
CA CYS A 78 5.34 -9.75 -1.49
C CYS A 78 6.19 -8.54 -1.91
N LEU A 79 6.94 -7.93 -0.98
CA LEU A 79 7.77 -6.75 -1.20
C LEU A 79 9.29 -6.99 -1.04
N VAL A 80 9.71 -8.23 -0.79
CA VAL A 80 11.12 -8.65 -0.68
C VAL A 80 11.52 -9.57 -1.82
#